data_AF-A5C8G9-F1
#
_entry.id   AF-A5C8G9-F1
#
_cell.length_a   1.000
_cell.length_b   1.000
_cell.length_c   1.000
_cell.angle_alpha   90.00
_cell.angle_beta   90.00
_cell.angle_gamma   90.00
#
_symmetry.space_group_name_H-M   'P 1'
#
loop_
_entity.id
_entity.type
_entity.pdbx_description
1 polymer ?
#
loop_
_entity_poly.entity_id
_entity_poly.type
_entity_poly.pdbx_seq_one_letter_code
_entity_poly.pdbx_strand_id
1 'polypeptide(L)'
;MVCVFLCFKQPAAESHFVKVASCTSISDLLTRLGSFPNAKKDGTSHAGKLIQPVLKLLNEDGSEAVWEGAVHLLCTIVTFYPSSVQHHYDIVEAAIVSKIMSGKCSVNMLEKLAACLALLPKSRGDEDCWFLMMQKVLLSINVNLNEAFQGLEEVFAYVTEAKCNEAIRLLVPPGKDPPPPLGGKKTSGEVLDKAARKSEQLLMSSVTTLMLCCCKMLTTSYPVQVTVPIRPLLALVGRVLVVDGSLSQALLPFVTAIQQEFICSQLPTLHSYVLDLLTAIIKRVRSQLLPHAADIMRLLTVYFRMCALPELRIKVYSVIKILLMSMGIGMQ
;
A
#
# COMPACT_ATOMS: atom_id res chain seq x y z
N MET A 1 15.48 -22.26 23.50
CA MET A 1 14.14 -21.75 23.15
C MET A 1 13.32 -21.29 24.37
N VAL A 2 13.46 -21.94 25.53
CA VAL A 2 12.70 -21.62 26.77
C VAL A 2 13.02 -20.22 27.33
N CYS A 3 14.26 -19.73 27.22
CA CYS A 3 14.61 -18.38 27.70
C CYS A 3 13.93 -17.24 26.90
N VAL A 4 13.57 -17.46 25.64
CA VAL A 4 12.97 -16.41 24.78
C VAL A 4 11.50 -16.17 25.12
N PHE A 5 10.78 -17.19 25.60
CA PHE A 5 9.40 -17.04 26.05
C PHE A 5 9.28 -16.28 27.39
N LEU A 6 10.32 -16.34 28.24
CA LEU A 6 10.35 -15.64 29.53
C LEU A 6 10.47 -14.11 29.39
N CYS A 7 11.05 -13.62 28.29
CA CYS A 7 11.22 -12.19 28.03
C CYS A 7 9.90 -11.41 27.85
N PHE A 8 8.78 -12.09 27.60
CA PHE A 8 7.47 -11.44 27.45
C PHE A 8 6.81 -11.02 28.78
N LYS A 9 7.47 -11.24 29.94
CA LYS A 9 6.94 -10.89 31.28
C LYS A 9 7.74 -9.83 32.07
N GLN A 10 8.74 -9.16 31.49
CA GLN A 10 9.61 -8.19 32.19
C GLN A 10 9.13 -6.71 32.14
N PRO A 11 9.58 -5.85 33.08
CA PRO A 11 9.12 -4.45 33.25
C PRO A 11 9.38 -3.54 32.04
N ALA A 12 8.51 -2.54 31.83
CA ALA A 12 8.25 -1.91 30.54
C ALA A 12 9.44 -1.30 29.76
N ALA A 13 10.42 -0.67 30.43
CA ALA A 13 11.56 -0.04 29.74
C ALA A 13 12.63 -1.07 29.31
N GLU A 14 13.00 -2.00 30.19
CA GLU A 14 13.86 -3.15 29.85
C GLU A 14 13.15 -4.09 28.86
N SER A 15 11.81 -4.15 28.92
CA SER A 15 10.95 -4.94 28.03
C SER A 15 11.08 -4.52 26.58
N HIS A 16 11.20 -3.22 26.25
CA HIS A 16 11.26 -2.77 24.85
C HIS A 16 12.56 -3.19 24.17
N PHE A 17 13.71 -2.94 24.81
CA PHE A 17 15.00 -3.36 24.26
C PHE A 17 15.04 -4.88 24.07
N VAL A 18 14.58 -5.63 25.06
CA VAL A 18 14.52 -7.09 25.00
C VAL A 18 13.59 -7.57 23.89
N LYS A 19 12.41 -6.96 23.71
CA LYS A 19 11.48 -7.26 22.59
C LYS A 19 12.16 -7.02 21.23
N VAL A 20 12.81 -5.88 21.04
CA VAL A 20 13.52 -5.54 19.79
C VAL A 20 14.67 -6.50 19.52
N ALA A 21 15.52 -6.75 20.52
CA ALA A 21 16.64 -7.69 20.42
C ALA A 21 16.16 -9.11 20.12
N SER A 22 15.04 -9.53 20.71
CA SER A 22 14.41 -10.83 20.46
C SER A 22 13.90 -10.94 19.03
N CYS A 23 13.15 -9.95 18.54
CA CYS A 23 12.69 -9.91 17.15
C CYS A 23 13.85 -9.99 16.17
N THR A 24 14.91 -9.24 16.42
CA THR A 24 16.12 -9.23 15.57
C THR A 24 16.83 -10.57 15.58
N SER A 25 17.08 -11.14 16.77
CA SER A 25 17.79 -12.42 16.93
C SER A 25 17.01 -13.58 16.31
N ILE A 26 15.68 -13.60 16.46
CA ILE A 26 14.82 -14.61 15.85
C ILE A 26 14.80 -14.43 14.32
N SER A 27 14.79 -13.20 13.82
CA SER A 27 14.83 -12.94 12.38
C SER A 27 16.14 -13.44 11.75
N ASP A 28 17.29 -13.19 12.40
CA ASP A 28 18.58 -13.74 11.98
C ASP A 28 18.57 -15.27 11.96
N LEU A 29 18.09 -15.87 13.06
CA LEU A 29 18.00 -17.32 13.17
C LEU A 29 17.13 -17.94 12.07
N LEU A 30 15.93 -17.39 11.83
CA LEU A 30 15.01 -17.85 10.80
C LEU A 30 15.60 -17.68 9.39
N THR A 31 16.30 -16.57 9.14
CA THR A 31 17.00 -16.34 7.87
C THR A 31 18.07 -17.41 7.62
N ARG A 32 18.90 -17.69 8.63
CA ARG A 32 19.94 -18.72 8.55
C ARG A 32 19.36 -20.10 8.39
N LEU A 33 18.33 -20.46 9.17
CA LEU A 33 17.65 -21.76 9.07
C LEU A 33 16.93 -21.93 7.72
N GLY A 34 16.39 -20.86 7.15
CA GLY A 34 15.71 -20.89 5.84
C GLY A 34 16.65 -21.24 4.69
N SER A 35 17.96 -21.06 4.90
CA SER A 35 19.01 -21.43 3.95
C SER A 35 19.36 -22.93 3.97
N PHE A 36 18.87 -23.69 4.95
CA PHE A 36 19.13 -25.13 5.07
C PHE A 36 17.88 -25.95 4.70
N PRO A 37 17.89 -26.70 3.59
CA PRO A 37 16.73 -27.48 3.14
C PRO A 37 16.22 -28.47 4.20
N ASN A 38 17.13 -29.11 4.93
CA ASN A 38 16.82 -30.13 5.94
C ASN A 38 16.10 -29.57 7.17
N ALA A 39 16.27 -28.29 7.48
CA ALA A 39 15.66 -27.63 8.63
C ALA A 39 14.33 -26.92 8.28
N LYS A 40 13.92 -26.94 7.00
CA LYS A 40 12.80 -26.13 6.51
C LYS A 40 11.46 -26.52 7.13
N LYS A 41 11.18 -27.82 7.27
CA LYS A 41 9.93 -28.33 7.86
C LYS A 41 9.77 -27.90 9.32
N ASP A 42 10.82 -28.10 10.12
CA ASP A 42 10.81 -27.71 11.52
C ASP A 42 10.75 -26.18 11.65
N GLY A 43 11.52 -25.45 10.82
CA GLY A 43 11.48 -24.00 10.75
C GLY A 43 10.07 -23.45 10.47
N THR A 44 9.32 -24.03 9.53
CA THR A 44 7.94 -23.64 9.25
C THR A 44 7.03 -23.80 10.47
N SER A 45 7.13 -24.92 11.19
CA SER A 45 6.32 -25.14 12.40
C SER A 45 6.63 -24.11 13.49
N HIS A 46 7.91 -23.80 13.70
CA HIS A 46 8.33 -22.82 14.70
C HIS A 46 7.95 -21.38 14.30
N ALA A 47 8.11 -21.03 13.03
CA ALA A 47 7.68 -19.73 12.49
C ALA A 47 6.18 -19.50 12.67
N GLY A 48 5.35 -20.52 12.47
CA GLY A 48 3.90 -20.44 12.67
C GLY A 48 3.51 -20.07 14.11
N LYS A 49 4.21 -20.64 15.10
CA LYS A 49 3.98 -20.35 16.54
C LYS A 49 4.32 -18.89 16.91
N LEU A 50 5.16 -18.23 16.12
CA LEU A 50 5.56 -16.83 16.36
C LEU A 50 4.56 -15.81 15.83
N ILE A 51 3.63 -16.20 14.95
CA ILE A 51 2.69 -15.25 14.34
C ILE A 51 1.86 -14.52 15.41
N GLN A 52 1.20 -15.26 16.30
CA GLN A 52 0.35 -14.65 17.33
C GLN A 52 1.13 -13.71 18.29
N PRO A 53 2.30 -14.11 18.84
CA PRO A 53 3.16 -13.19 19.59
C PRO A 53 3.57 -11.93 18.81
N VAL A 54 3.92 -12.06 17.53
CA VAL A 54 4.32 -10.93 16.68
C VAL A 54 3.14 -9.97 16.45
N LEU A 55 1.95 -10.51 16.19
CA LEU A 55 0.75 -9.69 16.03
C LEU A 55 0.37 -8.98 17.34
N LYS A 56 0.59 -9.63 18.49
CA LYS A 56 0.40 -8.99 19.79
C LYS A 56 1.34 -7.78 19.96
N LEU A 57 2.62 -7.93 19.62
CA LEU A 57 3.58 -6.82 19.66
C LEU A 57 3.18 -5.64 18.75
N LEU A 58 2.61 -5.92 17.58
CA LEU A 58 2.16 -4.89 16.65
C LEU A 58 0.94 -4.10 17.17
N ASN A 59 0.06 -4.79 17.90
CA ASN A 59 -1.19 -4.23 18.43
C ASN A 59 -1.03 -3.57 19.81
N GLU A 60 -0.02 -3.94 20.59
CA GLU A 60 0.30 -3.29 21.86
C GLU A 60 0.65 -1.79 21.64
N ASP A 61 0.16 -0.93 22.54
CA ASP A 61 0.63 0.45 22.66
C ASP A 61 2.08 0.42 23.15
N GLY A 62 3.01 0.40 22.21
CA GLY A 62 4.44 0.28 22.42
C GLY A 62 5.22 1.35 21.67
N SER A 63 6.54 1.26 21.73
CA SER A 63 7.41 2.13 20.94
C SER A 63 7.47 1.68 19.47
N GLU A 64 7.71 2.62 18.56
CA GLU A 64 7.87 2.35 17.13
C GLU A 64 8.99 1.33 16.86
N ALA A 65 10.06 1.34 17.65
CA ALA A 65 11.16 0.37 17.57
C ALA A 65 10.66 -1.08 17.78
N VAL A 66 9.74 -1.31 18.72
CA VAL A 66 9.15 -2.63 18.95
C VAL A 66 8.28 -3.05 17.77
N TRP A 67 7.48 -2.13 17.22
CA TRP A 67 6.65 -2.41 16.05
C TRP A 67 7.51 -2.70 14.81
N GLU A 68 8.59 -1.96 14.62
CA GLU A 68 9.56 -2.19 13.55
C GLU A 68 10.19 -3.58 13.65
N GLY A 69 10.63 -3.99 14.84
CA GLY A 69 11.13 -5.34 15.09
C GLY A 69 10.09 -6.42 14.78
N ALA A 70 8.84 -6.21 15.19
CA ALA A 70 7.74 -7.12 14.92
C ALA A 70 7.44 -7.25 13.42
N VAL A 71 7.37 -6.14 12.69
CA VAL A 71 7.17 -6.13 11.23
C VAL A 71 8.34 -6.77 10.50
N HIS A 72 9.58 -6.50 10.92
CA HIS A 72 10.76 -7.13 10.34
C HIS A 72 10.75 -8.66 10.51
N LEU A 73 10.39 -9.13 11.70
CA LEU A 73 10.23 -10.57 11.97
C LEU A 73 9.10 -11.17 11.13
N LEU A 74 7.97 -10.48 10.98
CA LEU A 74 6.87 -10.93 10.13
C LEU A 74 7.29 -11.03 8.65
N CYS A 75 7.98 -10.01 8.11
CA CYS A 75 8.54 -10.03 6.76
C CYS A 75 9.50 -11.21 6.56
N THR A 76 10.34 -11.49 7.56
CA THR A 76 11.26 -12.64 7.55
C THR A 76 10.51 -13.95 7.47
N ILE A 77 9.47 -14.12 8.31
CA ILE A 77 8.62 -15.31 8.30
C ILE A 77 7.94 -15.50 6.93
N VAL A 78 7.33 -14.46 6.38
CA VAL A 78 6.67 -14.52 5.05
C VAL A 78 7.66 -14.88 3.94
N THR A 79 8.90 -14.39 4.04
CA THR A 79 9.92 -14.59 3.01
C THR A 79 10.52 -16.00 3.03
N PHE A 80 10.90 -16.49 4.21
CA PHE A 80 11.62 -17.77 4.34
C PHE A 80 10.70 -18.96 4.64
N TYR A 81 9.55 -18.69 5.27
CA TYR A 81 8.58 -19.71 5.71
C TYR A 81 7.14 -19.36 5.30
N PRO A 82 6.85 -19.06 4.03
CA PRO A 82 5.54 -18.57 3.58
C PRO A 82 4.36 -19.43 4.05
N SER A 83 4.51 -20.76 4.04
CA SER A 83 3.48 -21.71 4.46
C SER A 83 3.04 -21.55 5.92
N SER A 84 3.88 -21.00 6.80
CA SER A 84 3.52 -20.80 8.20
C SER A 84 2.50 -19.68 8.42
N VAL A 85 2.27 -18.84 7.41
CA VAL A 85 1.36 -17.70 7.47
C VAL A 85 -0.01 -18.03 6.85
N GLN A 86 -0.13 -19.11 6.07
CA GLN A 86 -1.34 -19.41 5.28
C GLN A 86 -2.63 -19.44 6.12
N HIS A 87 -2.62 -20.14 7.26
CA HIS A 87 -3.77 -20.22 8.17
C HIS A 87 -4.00 -18.95 9.01
N HIS A 88 -3.05 -18.01 8.98
CA HIS A 88 -3.14 -16.75 9.70
C HIS A 88 -3.28 -15.54 8.77
N TYR A 89 -3.40 -15.77 7.46
CA TYR A 89 -3.33 -14.74 6.43
C TYR A 89 -4.24 -13.56 6.72
N ASP A 90 -5.52 -13.81 6.94
CA ASP A 90 -6.53 -12.75 7.08
C ASP A 90 -6.34 -11.96 8.39
N ILE A 91 -5.89 -12.62 9.46
CA ILE A 91 -5.60 -11.97 10.75
C ILE A 91 -4.34 -11.11 10.64
N VAL A 92 -3.31 -11.59 9.93
CA VAL A 92 -2.08 -10.84 9.65
C VAL A 92 -2.39 -9.61 8.79
N GLU A 93 -3.18 -9.79 7.72
CA GLU A 93 -3.65 -8.69 6.87
C GLU A 93 -4.39 -7.64 7.70
N ALA A 94 -5.36 -8.07 8.52
CA ALA A 94 -6.15 -7.18 9.37
C ALA A 94 -5.28 -6.39 10.35
N ALA A 95 -4.27 -7.02 10.97
CA ALA A 95 -3.38 -6.36 11.91
C ALA A 95 -2.53 -5.28 11.23
N ILE A 96 -1.92 -5.59 10.07
CA ILE A 96 -1.11 -4.62 9.30
C ILE A 96 -1.99 -3.44 8.87
N VAL A 97 -3.16 -3.72 8.30
CA VAL A 97 -4.09 -2.68 7.81
C VAL A 97 -4.61 -1.83 8.97
N SER A 98 -4.99 -2.45 10.09
CA SER A 98 -5.41 -1.72 11.28
C SER A 98 -4.30 -0.80 11.81
N LYS A 99 -3.03 -1.19 11.67
CA LYS A 99 -1.91 -0.36 12.10
C LYS A 99 -1.69 0.82 11.14
N ILE A 100 -1.76 0.60 9.82
CA ILE A 100 -1.71 1.67 8.80
C ILE A 100 -2.81 2.70 9.07
N MET A 101 -4.03 2.23 9.34
CA MET A 101 -5.21 3.08 9.55
C MET A 101 -5.29 3.69 10.96
N SER A 102 -4.29 3.47 11.82
CA SER A 102 -4.35 3.93 13.22
C SER A 102 -3.98 5.40 13.41
N GLY A 103 -3.29 6.02 12.45
CA GLY A 103 -2.75 7.38 12.58
C GLY A 103 -1.60 7.53 13.59
N LYS A 104 -1.13 6.43 14.22
CA LYS A 104 -0.09 6.44 15.26
C LYS A 104 1.34 6.20 14.72
N CYS A 105 1.50 5.95 13.43
CA CYS A 105 2.77 5.52 12.84
C CYS A 105 3.50 6.69 12.17
N SER A 106 4.83 6.73 12.29
CA SER A 106 5.66 7.61 11.47
C SER A 106 5.63 7.18 9.99
N VAL A 107 6.12 8.06 9.11
CA VAL A 107 6.30 7.76 7.68
C VAL A 107 7.17 6.51 7.49
N ASN A 108 8.30 6.42 8.19
CA ASN A 108 9.23 5.28 8.11
C ASN A 108 8.55 3.96 8.55
N MET A 109 7.73 3.99 9.60
CA MET A 109 6.98 2.80 10.01
C MET A 109 5.90 2.40 9.00
N LEU A 110 5.21 3.38 8.40
CA LEU A 110 4.23 3.15 7.35
C LEU A 110 4.86 2.53 6.10
N GLU A 111 6.07 2.95 5.72
CA GLU A 111 6.83 2.32 4.63
C GLU A 111 7.10 0.83 4.87
N LYS A 112 7.46 0.48 6.11
CA LYS A 112 7.68 -0.91 6.52
C LYS A 112 6.39 -1.72 6.52
N LEU A 113 5.28 -1.15 6.97
CA LEU A 113 3.95 -1.77 6.93
C LEU A 113 3.49 -2.00 5.49
N ALA A 114 3.66 -1.02 4.60
CA ALA A 114 3.35 -1.14 3.18
C ALA A 114 4.17 -2.26 2.52
N ALA A 115 5.47 -2.33 2.81
CA ALA A 115 6.33 -3.41 2.33
C ALA A 115 5.89 -4.79 2.86
N CYS A 116 5.52 -4.88 4.13
CA CYS A 116 5.02 -6.12 4.73
C CYS A 116 3.69 -6.58 4.10
N LEU A 117 2.75 -5.64 3.89
CA LEU A 117 1.47 -5.94 3.23
C LEU A 117 1.69 -6.44 1.80
N ALA A 118 2.59 -5.81 1.04
CA ALA A 118 2.95 -6.20 -0.32
C ALA A 118 3.60 -7.59 -0.41
N LEU A 119 4.28 -8.04 0.66
CA LEU A 119 4.88 -9.38 0.72
C LEU A 119 3.88 -10.48 1.07
N LEU A 120 2.80 -10.14 1.80
CA LEU A 120 1.85 -11.11 2.35
C LEU A 120 1.31 -12.13 1.32
N PRO A 121 1.00 -11.77 0.07
CA PRO A 121 0.54 -12.74 -0.94
C PRO A 121 1.54 -13.87 -1.22
N LYS A 122 2.83 -13.71 -0.91
CA LYS A 122 3.85 -14.76 -1.08
C LYS A 122 3.62 -15.96 -0.17
N SER A 123 2.88 -15.79 0.93
CA SER A 123 2.51 -16.90 1.83
C SER A 123 1.71 -18.00 1.14
N ARG A 124 0.89 -17.62 0.15
CA ARG A 124 0.11 -18.54 -0.69
C ARG A 124 0.80 -18.80 -2.03
N GLY A 125 1.37 -17.75 -2.63
CA GLY A 125 2.32 -17.84 -3.74
C GLY A 125 1.71 -18.03 -5.13
N ASP A 126 0.40 -18.08 -5.23
CA ASP A 126 -0.36 -18.15 -6.49
C ASP A 126 -0.68 -16.77 -7.08
N GLU A 127 -0.98 -16.74 -8.38
CA GLU A 127 -1.30 -15.50 -9.10
C GLU A 127 -2.56 -14.82 -8.53
N ASP A 128 -3.58 -15.62 -8.20
CA ASP A 128 -4.87 -15.12 -7.69
C ASP A 128 -4.70 -14.34 -6.39
N CYS A 129 -3.85 -14.80 -5.47
CA CYS A 129 -3.58 -14.12 -4.21
C CYS A 129 -2.84 -12.79 -4.40
N TRP A 130 -1.90 -12.71 -5.36
CA TRP A 130 -1.27 -11.44 -5.70
C TRP A 130 -2.27 -10.47 -6.31
N PHE A 131 -3.09 -10.94 -7.27
CA PHE A 131 -4.09 -10.12 -7.92
C PHE A 131 -5.16 -9.64 -6.93
N LEU A 132 -5.67 -10.53 -6.07
CA LEU A 132 -6.65 -10.22 -5.03
C LEU A 132 -6.12 -9.16 -4.05
N MET A 133 -4.87 -9.25 -3.62
CA MET A 133 -4.28 -8.22 -2.76
C MET A 133 -4.18 -6.86 -3.48
N MET A 134 -3.69 -6.85 -4.73
CA MET A 134 -3.61 -5.61 -5.53
C MET A 134 -5.00 -5.00 -5.72
N GLN A 135 -6.00 -5.83 -6.01
CA GLN A 135 -7.40 -5.45 -6.16
C GLN A 135 -7.95 -4.82 -4.87
N LYS A 136 -7.76 -5.48 -3.71
CA LYS A 136 -8.20 -4.98 -2.39
C LYS A 136 -7.55 -3.64 -2.04
N VAL A 137 -6.25 -3.49 -2.31
CA VAL A 137 -5.51 -2.23 -2.08
C VAL A 137 -6.03 -1.12 -2.98
N LEU A 138 -6.21 -1.36 -4.29
CA LEU A 138 -6.73 -0.36 -5.22
C LEU A 138 -8.16 0.08 -4.87
N LEU A 139 -9.03 -0.86 -4.49
CA LEU A 139 -10.38 -0.54 -4.03
C LEU A 139 -10.35 0.31 -2.75
N SER A 140 -9.46 -0.01 -1.81
CA SER A 140 -9.31 0.77 -0.58
C SER A 140 -8.78 2.18 -0.85
N ILE A 141 -7.79 2.34 -1.75
CA ILE A 141 -7.33 3.66 -2.20
C ILE A 141 -8.49 4.44 -2.81
N ASN A 142 -9.27 3.83 -3.69
CA ASN A 142 -10.37 4.51 -4.36
C ASN A 142 -11.44 5.00 -3.37
N VAL A 143 -11.82 4.18 -2.39
CA VAL A 143 -12.78 4.57 -1.35
C VAL A 143 -12.26 5.76 -0.56
N ASN A 144 -11.00 5.75 -0.13
CA ASN A 144 -10.42 6.86 0.62
C ASN A 144 -10.26 8.13 -0.23
N LEU A 145 -9.96 7.99 -1.54
CA LEU A 145 -9.90 9.14 -2.46
C LEU A 145 -11.29 9.72 -2.76
N ASN A 146 -12.34 8.91 -2.83
CA ASN A 146 -13.71 9.42 -2.96
C ASN A 146 -14.09 10.32 -1.78
N GLU A 147 -13.68 9.94 -0.57
CA GLU A 147 -13.88 10.75 0.63
C GLU A 147 -12.99 12.01 0.61
N ALA A 148 -11.72 11.86 0.23
CA ALA A 148 -10.75 12.96 0.27
C ALA A 148 -10.90 14.00 -0.85
N PHE A 149 -11.36 13.60 -2.04
CA PHE A 149 -11.45 14.47 -3.23
C PHE A 149 -12.87 14.93 -3.53
N GLN A 150 -13.83 14.68 -2.63
CA GLN A 150 -15.21 15.10 -2.80
C GLN A 150 -15.30 16.60 -3.12
N GLY A 151 -15.73 16.93 -4.35
CA GLY A 151 -15.90 18.32 -4.82
C GLY A 151 -14.66 19.01 -5.40
N LEU A 152 -13.50 18.34 -5.47
CA LEU A 152 -12.26 18.86 -6.06
C LEU A 152 -11.97 18.34 -7.47
N GLU A 153 -12.83 17.47 -7.99
CA GLU A 153 -12.70 16.88 -9.32
C GLU A 153 -13.69 17.58 -10.26
N GLU A 154 -13.33 18.66 -11.01
CA GLU A 154 -14.35 19.29 -11.88
C GLU A 154 -14.03 19.84 -13.29
N VAL A 155 -12.90 19.56 -13.96
CA VAL A 155 -12.80 19.93 -15.41
C VAL A 155 -12.26 18.80 -16.30
N PHE A 156 -11.32 17.99 -15.82
CA PHE A 156 -10.97 16.69 -16.40
C PHE A 156 -11.77 15.52 -15.78
N ALA A 157 -12.66 15.85 -14.85
CA ALA A 157 -13.23 14.95 -13.87
C ALA A 157 -14.30 14.02 -14.41
N TYR A 158 -15.25 14.49 -15.23
CA TYR A 158 -16.25 13.58 -15.80
C TYR A 158 -15.59 12.43 -16.58
N VAL A 159 -14.53 12.75 -17.33
CA VAL A 159 -13.79 11.75 -18.12
C VAL A 159 -12.92 10.87 -17.21
N THR A 160 -12.27 11.43 -16.18
CA THR A 160 -11.33 10.68 -15.34
C THR A 160 -12.05 9.87 -14.26
N GLU A 161 -13.11 10.39 -13.67
CA GLU A 161 -14.00 9.69 -12.75
C GLU A 161 -14.76 8.57 -13.47
N ALA A 162 -15.32 8.82 -14.66
CA ALA A 162 -15.93 7.76 -15.47
C ALA A 162 -14.89 6.68 -15.82
N LYS A 163 -13.67 7.06 -16.22
CA LYS A 163 -12.57 6.11 -16.48
C LYS A 163 -12.12 5.36 -15.23
N CYS A 164 -12.07 6.00 -14.07
CA CYS A 164 -11.77 5.36 -12.80
C CYS A 164 -12.85 4.37 -12.41
N ASN A 165 -14.11 4.78 -12.44
CA ASN A 165 -15.25 3.91 -12.14
C ASN A 165 -15.34 2.75 -13.12
N GLU A 166 -15.09 2.97 -14.41
CA GLU A 166 -14.96 1.92 -15.41
C GLU A 166 -13.78 1.00 -15.10
N ALA A 167 -12.60 1.54 -14.78
CA ALA A 167 -11.43 0.72 -14.45
C ALA A 167 -11.61 -0.06 -13.13
N ILE A 168 -12.36 0.47 -12.17
CA ILE A 168 -12.75 -0.23 -10.94
C ILE A 168 -13.74 -1.34 -11.24
N ARG A 169 -14.66 -1.15 -12.19
CA ARG A 169 -15.48 -2.27 -12.72
C ARG A 169 -14.62 -3.33 -13.41
N LEU A 170 -13.44 -2.99 -13.96
CA LEU A 170 -12.50 -4.01 -14.44
C LEU A 170 -11.83 -4.79 -13.30
N LEU A 171 -11.73 -4.20 -12.10
CA LEU A 171 -11.26 -4.93 -10.92
C LEU A 171 -12.30 -5.93 -10.44
N VAL A 172 -13.60 -5.63 -10.53
CA VAL A 172 -14.68 -6.56 -10.10
C VAL A 172 -15.42 -7.08 -11.34
N PRO A 173 -15.15 -8.32 -11.81
CA PRO A 173 -15.77 -8.83 -13.02
C PRO A 173 -17.31 -8.74 -12.98
N PRO A 174 -17.98 -8.36 -14.08
CA PRO A 174 -19.43 -8.27 -14.11
C PRO A 174 -20.08 -9.59 -13.68
N GLY A 175 -21.00 -9.52 -12.71
CA GLY A 175 -21.71 -10.69 -12.18
C GLY A 175 -20.97 -11.50 -11.10
N LYS A 176 -19.79 -11.06 -10.65
CA LYS A 176 -19.12 -11.63 -9.47
C LYS A 176 -19.29 -10.72 -8.26
N ASP A 177 -19.32 -11.33 -7.08
CA ASP A 177 -19.29 -10.58 -5.81
C ASP A 177 -17.98 -9.79 -5.68
N PRO A 178 -18.05 -8.58 -5.07
CA PRO A 178 -16.83 -7.82 -4.77
C PRO A 178 -15.93 -8.60 -3.82
N PRO A 179 -14.60 -8.44 -3.92
CA PRO A 179 -13.67 -9.08 -3.00
C PRO A 179 -13.93 -8.63 -1.56
N PRO A 180 -13.54 -9.44 -0.56
CA PRO A 180 -13.57 -9.00 0.84
C PRO A 180 -12.80 -7.70 1.03
N PRO A 181 -13.22 -6.80 1.93
CA PRO A 181 -12.52 -5.55 2.18
C PRO A 181 -11.09 -5.80 2.68
N LEU A 182 -10.19 -4.86 2.38
CA LEU A 182 -8.81 -4.88 2.87
C LEU A 182 -8.82 -4.88 4.42
N GLY A 183 -8.16 -5.87 5.02
CA GLY A 183 -8.13 -6.07 6.47
C GLY A 183 -9.38 -6.72 7.08
N GLY A 184 -10.30 -7.27 6.27
CA GLY A 184 -11.37 -8.16 6.72
C GLY A 184 -12.52 -7.53 7.50
N LYS A 185 -12.52 -6.23 7.77
CA LYS A 185 -13.65 -5.54 8.42
C LYS A 185 -14.77 -5.28 7.41
N LYS A 186 -15.80 -6.13 7.41
CA LYS A 186 -17.14 -5.72 6.95
C LYS A 186 -17.64 -4.68 7.96
N THR A 187 -17.97 -3.48 7.52
CA THR A 187 -18.76 -2.54 8.31
C THR A 187 -20.16 -3.12 8.50
N SER A 188 -20.32 -4.00 9.49
CA SER A 188 -21.62 -4.33 10.06
C SER A 188 -22.09 -3.11 10.84
N GLY A 189 -23.31 -2.64 10.56
CA GLY A 189 -23.85 -1.32 10.89
C GLY A 189 -24.09 -0.97 12.36
N GLU A 190 -23.25 -1.43 13.31
CA GLU A 190 -23.42 -1.15 14.75
C GLU A 190 -22.10 -0.75 15.43
N VAL A 191 -21.37 0.21 14.85
CA VAL A 191 -20.52 1.17 15.59
C VAL A 191 -20.60 2.53 14.90
N LEU A 192 -21.83 2.93 14.55
CA LEU A 192 -22.09 4.11 13.72
C LEU A 192 -21.97 5.45 14.47
N ASP A 193 -21.56 5.44 15.75
CA ASP A 193 -21.58 6.65 16.60
C ASP A 193 -20.27 6.97 17.34
N LYS A 194 -19.16 6.29 17.02
CA LYS A 194 -17.81 6.63 17.57
C LYS A 194 -16.68 6.70 16.55
N ALA A 195 -16.98 6.77 15.25
CA ALA A 195 -16.04 7.09 14.18
C ALA A 195 -16.21 8.54 13.70
N ALA A 196 -16.42 9.47 14.63
CA ALA A 196 -16.53 10.90 14.35
C ALA A 196 -15.20 11.39 13.76
N ARG A 197 -15.23 11.72 12.46
CA ARG A 197 -14.16 12.37 11.66
C ARG A 197 -12.81 11.63 11.71
N LYS A 198 -12.56 10.73 10.76
CA LYS A 198 -11.16 10.45 10.38
C LYS A 198 -10.53 11.80 10.02
N SER A 199 -9.42 12.16 10.67
CA SER A 199 -8.66 13.34 10.26
C SER A 199 -8.24 13.16 8.79
N GLU A 200 -8.37 14.21 7.97
CA GLU A 200 -7.94 14.21 6.57
C GLU A 200 -6.46 13.80 6.44
N GLN A 201 -5.65 14.14 7.45
CA GLN A 201 -4.26 13.69 7.54
C GLN A 201 -4.11 12.17 7.61
N LEU A 202 -4.98 11.49 8.36
CA LEU A 202 -4.99 10.04 8.46
C LEU A 202 -5.39 9.41 7.12
N LEU A 203 -6.38 9.98 6.44
CA LEU A 203 -6.80 9.54 5.11
C LEU A 203 -5.65 9.65 4.09
N MET A 204 -5.02 10.82 3.99
CA MET A 204 -3.91 11.05 3.04
C MET A 204 -2.69 10.17 3.34
N SER A 205 -2.34 10.00 4.62
CA SER A 205 -1.28 9.11 5.06
C SER A 205 -1.57 7.64 4.71
N SER A 206 -2.83 7.21 4.88
CA SER A 206 -3.25 5.86 4.51
C SER A 206 -3.21 5.64 2.99
N VAL A 207 -3.68 6.61 2.21
CA VAL A 207 -3.66 6.55 0.74
C VAL A 207 -2.24 6.45 0.21
N THR A 208 -1.33 7.31 0.66
CA THR A 208 0.09 7.27 0.24
C THR A 208 0.77 5.96 0.64
N THR A 209 0.49 5.45 1.83
CA THR A 209 0.99 4.14 2.29
C THR A 209 0.49 2.99 1.41
N LEU A 210 -0.78 3.01 1.00
CA LEU A 210 -1.36 2.00 0.12
C LEU A 210 -0.83 2.12 -1.33
N MET A 211 -0.59 3.33 -1.83
CA MET A 211 0.11 3.53 -3.12
C MET A 211 1.52 2.94 -3.07
N LEU A 212 2.24 3.16 -1.97
CA LEU A 212 3.54 2.55 -1.75
C LEU A 212 3.46 1.01 -1.69
N CYS A 213 2.39 0.46 -1.11
CA CYS A 213 2.13 -0.98 -1.16
C CYS A 213 2.00 -1.46 -2.62
N CYS A 214 1.25 -0.77 -3.48
CA CYS A 214 1.19 -1.06 -4.91
C CYS A 214 2.59 -1.01 -5.56
N CYS A 215 3.39 0.02 -5.28
CA CYS A 215 4.77 0.11 -5.76
C CYS A 215 5.61 -1.11 -5.35
N LYS A 216 5.52 -1.52 -4.08
CA LYS A 216 6.26 -2.67 -3.55
C LYS A 216 5.79 -3.98 -4.19
N MET A 217 4.48 -4.17 -4.40
CA MET A 217 3.96 -5.34 -5.11
C MET A 217 4.47 -5.43 -6.55
N LEU A 218 4.60 -4.28 -7.25
CA LEU A 218 5.10 -4.21 -8.63
C LEU A 218 6.62 -4.41 -8.73
N THR A 219 7.38 -3.97 -7.73
CA THR A 219 8.86 -3.97 -7.77
C THR A 219 9.50 -5.19 -7.11
N THR A 220 8.77 -5.88 -6.23
CA THR A 220 9.28 -7.07 -5.55
C THR A 220 9.14 -8.30 -6.44
N SER A 221 10.09 -9.23 -6.35
CA SER A 221 9.98 -10.54 -7.00
C SER A 221 8.78 -11.32 -6.43
N TYR A 222 8.09 -12.07 -7.28
CA TYR A 222 6.99 -12.94 -6.89
C TYR A 222 7.26 -14.34 -7.46
N PRO A 223 6.88 -15.43 -6.75
CA PRO A 223 7.24 -16.80 -7.15
C PRO A 223 6.65 -17.23 -8.51
N VAL A 224 5.56 -16.60 -8.93
CA VAL A 224 4.92 -16.85 -10.23
C VAL A 224 4.83 -15.57 -11.06
N GLN A 225 4.63 -15.73 -12.37
CA GLN A 225 4.26 -14.61 -13.23
C GLN A 225 2.87 -14.13 -12.83
N VAL A 226 2.68 -12.80 -12.80
CA VAL A 226 1.41 -12.18 -12.39
C VAL A 226 0.97 -11.19 -13.44
N THR A 227 -0.33 -11.20 -13.74
CA THR A 227 -0.96 -10.23 -14.63
C THR A 227 -1.19 -8.92 -13.90
N VAL A 228 -0.56 -7.84 -14.39
CA VAL A 228 -0.70 -6.51 -13.79
C VAL A 228 -2.00 -5.86 -14.26
N PRO A 229 -2.87 -5.34 -13.37
CA PRO A 229 -4.06 -4.58 -13.76
C PRO A 229 -3.68 -3.16 -14.23
N ILE A 230 -3.11 -3.06 -15.44
CA ILE A 230 -2.55 -1.80 -16.00
C ILE A 230 -3.60 -0.68 -16.01
N ARG A 231 -4.80 -0.95 -16.54
CA ARG A 231 -5.85 0.07 -16.67
C ARG A 231 -6.32 0.64 -15.31
N PRO A 232 -6.68 -0.18 -14.29
CA PRO A 232 -6.97 0.31 -12.95
C PRO A 232 -5.85 1.15 -12.33
N LEU A 233 -4.60 0.71 -12.49
CA LEU A 233 -3.44 1.43 -11.98
C LEU A 233 -3.24 2.79 -12.66
N LEU A 234 -3.34 2.85 -14.00
CA LEU A 234 -3.23 4.10 -14.74
C LEU A 234 -4.40 5.05 -14.49
N ALA A 235 -5.60 4.52 -14.28
CA ALA A 235 -6.76 5.32 -13.91
C ALA A 235 -6.55 6.00 -12.54
N LEU A 236 -6.06 5.26 -11.55
CA LEU A 236 -5.68 5.81 -10.25
C LEU A 236 -4.61 6.92 -10.40
N VAL A 237 -3.57 6.67 -11.21
CA VAL A 237 -2.53 7.67 -11.47
C VAL A 237 -3.14 8.94 -12.09
N GLY A 238 -3.99 8.78 -13.11
CA GLY A 238 -4.70 9.88 -13.75
C GLY A 238 -5.51 10.69 -12.76
N ARG A 239 -6.34 10.03 -11.97
CA ARG A 239 -7.22 10.66 -10.97
C ARG A 239 -6.46 11.54 -10.00
N VAL A 240 -5.35 11.05 -9.48
CA VAL A 240 -4.56 11.80 -8.49
C VAL A 240 -3.87 12.99 -9.15
N LEU A 241 -3.31 12.84 -10.35
CA LEU A 241 -2.57 13.90 -11.04
C LEU A 241 -3.47 15.03 -11.58
N VAL A 242 -4.77 14.81 -11.77
CA VAL A 242 -5.68 15.88 -12.27
C VAL A 242 -6.22 16.79 -11.18
N VAL A 243 -6.02 16.46 -9.90
CA VAL A 243 -6.50 17.26 -8.78
C VAL A 243 -5.44 18.33 -8.45
N ASP A 244 -5.80 19.61 -8.65
CA ASP A 244 -4.94 20.76 -8.38
C ASP A 244 -5.35 21.56 -7.13
N GLY A 245 -6.40 21.12 -6.44
CA GLY A 245 -6.92 21.76 -5.24
C GLY A 245 -7.92 22.89 -5.51
N SER A 246 -8.26 23.17 -6.77
CA SER A 246 -9.35 24.08 -7.11
C SER A 246 -10.72 23.47 -6.74
N LEU A 247 -11.59 24.27 -6.09
CA LEU A 247 -12.97 23.85 -5.79
C LEU A 247 -13.89 24.12 -6.97
N SER A 248 -14.81 23.18 -7.22
CA SER A 248 -15.97 23.38 -8.09
C SER A 248 -16.79 24.59 -7.64
N GLN A 249 -17.23 25.42 -8.61
CA GLN A 249 -18.15 26.53 -8.36
C GLN A 249 -19.50 26.05 -7.77
N ALA A 250 -19.88 24.78 -8.02
CA ALA A 250 -21.16 24.20 -7.62
C ALA A 250 -21.19 23.72 -6.15
N LEU A 251 -20.03 23.48 -5.53
CA LEU A 251 -19.90 22.90 -4.19
C LEU A 251 -19.24 23.82 -3.15
N LEU A 252 -19.02 25.09 -3.51
CA LEU A 252 -18.54 26.16 -2.62
C LEU A 252 -19.20 26.19 -1.21
N PRO A 253 -20.47 25.78 -1.00
CA PRO A 253 -21.07 25.80 0.35
C PRO A 253 -20.69 24.63 1.28
N PHE A 254 -20.09 23.55 0.77
CA PHE A 254 -19.99 22.28 1.51
C PHE A 254 -18.59 21.93 2.02
N VAL A 255 -17.53 22.47 1.42
CA VAL A 255 -16.14 22.28 1.85
C VAL A 255 -15.66 23.52 2.59
N THR A 256 -15.19 23.38 3.82
CA THR A 256 -14.64 24.53 4.55
C THR A 256 -13.28 24.93 3.97
N ALA A 257 -12.96 26.24 3.96
CA ALA A 257 -11.69 26.74 3.45
C ALA A 257 -10.46 26.06 4.11
N ILE A 258 -10.58 25.68 5.39
CA ILE A 258 -9.53 24.97 6.15
C ILE A 258 -9.26 23.57 5.60
N GLN A 259 -10.31 22.84 5.18
CA GLN A 259 -10.17 21.51 4.60
C GLN A 259 -9.53 21.57 3.21
N GLN A 260 -9.93 22.56 2.41
CA GLN A 260 -9.30 22.78 1.11
C GLN A 260 -7.81 23.13 1.27
N GLU A 261 -7.46 24.05 2.16
CA GLU A 261 -6.07 24.41 2.44
C GLU A 261 -5.26 23.20 2.91
N PHE A 262 -5.84 22.37 3.77
CA PHE A 262 -5.21 21.12 4.21
C PHE A 262 -4.96 20.17 3.03
N ILE A 263 -5.97 19.89 2.21
CA ILE A 263 -5.83 19.00 1.05
C ILE A 263 -4.77 19.54 0.08
N CYS A 264 -4.81 20.84 -0.23
CA CYS A 264 -3.80 21.50 -1.06
C CYS A 264 -2.39 21.34 -0.52
N SER A 265 -2.20 21.37 0.80
CA SER A 265 -0.89 21.13 1.42
C SER A 265 -0.40 19.68 1.26
N GLN A 266 -1.31 18.71 1.15
CA GLN A 266 -0.98 17.28 1.02
C GLN A 266 -0.83 16.83 -0.45
N LEU A 267 -1.44 17.53 -1.39
CA LEU A 267 -1.39 17.20 -2.83
C LEU A 267 0.03 17.02 -3.38
N PRO A 268 1.03 17.86 -3.06
CA PRO A 268 2.39 17.65 -3.55
C PRO A 268 2.97 16.29 -3.15
N THR A 269 2.74 15.87 -1.90
CA THR A 269 3.17 14.56 -1.40
C THR A 269 2.44 13.45 -2.15
N LEU A 270 1.13 13.57 -2.32
CA LEU A 270 0.32 12.58 -3.02
C LEU A 270 0.73 12.42 -4.49
N HIS A 271 0.95 13.54 -5.20
CA HIS A 271 1.50 13.57 -6.55
C HIS A 271 2.88 12.91 -6.62
N SER A 272 3.74 13.14 -5.63
CA SER A 272 5.05 12.49 -5.56
C SER A 272 4.91 10.96 -5.50
N TYR A 273 4.08 10.44 -4.58
CA TYR A 273 3.85 9.00 -4.46
C TYR A 273 3.23 8.37 -5.71
N VAL A 274 2.28 9.08 -6.36
CA VAL A 274 1.64 8.53 -7.55
C VAL A 274 2.57 8.53 -8.77
N LEU A 275 3.53 9.46 -8.86
CA LEU A 275 4.59 9.43 -9.88
C LEU A 275 5.59 8.29 -9.63
N ASP A 276 5.85 7.92 -8.37
CA ASP A 276 6.62 6.71 -8.04
C ASP A 276 5.85 5.44 -8.46
N LEU A 277 4.54 5.43 -8.25
CA LEU A 277 3.68 4.34 -8.72
C LEU A 277 3.70 4.22 -10.24
N LEU A 278 3.59 5.33 -10.96
CA LEU A 278 3.72 5.33 -12.43
C LEU A 278 5.10 4.81 -12.88
N THR A 279 6.17 5.22 -12.20
CA THR A 279 7.51 4.69 -12.45
C THR A 279 7.58 3.18 -12.23
N ALA A 280 6.97 2.67 -11.16
CA ALA A 280 6.92 1.24 -10.86
C ALA A 280 6.14 0.47 -11.92
N ILE A 281 5.01 1.00 -12.39
CA ILE A 281 4.21 0.43 -13.49
C ILE A 281 5.05 0.33 -14.76
N ILE A 282 5.69 1.43 -15.17
CA ILE A 282 6.51 1.47 -16.39
C ILE A 282 7.64 0.43 -16.33
N LYS A 283 8.38 0.39 -15.22
CA LYS A 283 9.50 -0.56 -15.05
C LYS A 283 9.07 -2.02 -15.04
N ARG A 284 7.89 -2.31 -14.48
CA ARG A 284 7.35 -3.67 -14.35
C ARG A 284 6.74 -4.18 -15.65
N VAL A 285 5.99 -3.32 -16.35
CA VAL A 285 5.19 -3.70 -17.53
C VAL A 285 5.99 -3.55 -18.84
N ARG A 286 6.90 -2.56 -18.91
CA ARG A 286 7.79 -2.30 -20.05
C ARG A 286 7.03 -2.20 -21.38
N SER A 287 7.36 -3.02 -22.38
CA SER A 287 6.80 -2.97 -23.72
C SER A 287 5.30 -3.26 -23.78
N GLN A 288 4.74 -3.98 -22.81
CA GLN A 288 3.28 -4.21 -22.74
C GLN A 288 2.50 -2.92 -22.44
N LEU A 289 3.19 -1.83 -22.09
CA LEU A 289 2.59 -0.52 -21.85
C LEU A 289 2.40 0.28 -23.16
N LEU A 290 2.91 -0.20 -24.30
CA LEU A 290 2.84 0.49 -25.59
C LEU A 290 1.41 0.93 -25.97
N PRO A 291 0.35 0.11 -25.79
CA PRO A 291 -1.03 0.53 -26.07
C PRO A 291 -1.53 1.70 -25.21
N HIS A 292 -0.81 2.04 -24.14
CA HIS A 292 -1.16 3.09 -23.19
C HIS A 292 -0.17 4.27 -23.21
N ALA A 293 0.88 4.20 -24.03
CA ALA A 293 1.98 5.17 -24.05
C ALA A 293 1.52 6.60 -24.30
N ALA A 294 0.68 6.79 -25.33
CA ALA A 294 0.16 8.10 -25.72
C ALA A 294 -0.69 8.73 -24.61
N ASP A 295 -1.52 7.93 -23.93
CA ASP A 295 -2.35 8.40 -22.82
C ASP A 295 -1.50 8.80 -21.62
N ILE A 296 -0.46 8.04 -21.30
CA ILE A 296 0.48 8.37 -20.22
C ILE A 296 1.23 9.66 -20.56
N MET A 297 1.73 9.81 -21.79
CA MET A 297 2.43 11.03 -22.21
C MET A 297 1.52 12.25 -22.19
N ARG A 298 0.26 12.11 -22.62
CA ARG A 298 -0.74 13.18 -22.54
C ARG A 298 -1.00 13.57 -21.08
N LEU A 299 -1.19 12.60 -20.20
CA LEU A 299 -1.39 12.83 -18.77
C LEU A 299 -0.21 13.58 -18.15
N LEU A 300 1.02 13.12 -18.40
CA LEU A 300 2.24 13.74 -17.88
C LEU A 300 2.43 15.17 -18.43
N THR A 301 2.08 15.40 -19.70
CA THR A 301 2.18 16.74 -20.32
C THR A 301 1.16 17.70 -19.72
N VAL A 302 -0.08 17.26 -19.50
CA VAL A 302 -1.12 18.06 -18.84
C VAL A 302 -0.67 18.39 -17.41
N TYR A 303 -0.26 17.38 -16.65
CA TYR A 303 0.22 17.58 -15.29
C TYR A 303 1.43 18.52 -15.22
N PHE A 304 2.39 18.39 -16.15
CA PHE A 304 3.57 19.26 -16.21
C PHE A 304 3.19 20.74 -16.38
N ARG A 305 2.15 21.04 -17.17
CA ARG A 305 1.66 22.41 -17.38
C ARG A 305 0.98 22.98 -16.14
N MET A 306 0.24 22.14 -15.41
CA MET A 306 -0.48 22.53 -14.19
C MET A 306 0.45 22.64 -12.97
N CYS A 307 1.46 21.79 -12.90
CA CYS A 307 2.34 21.69 -11.74
C CYS A 307 3.27 22.92 -11.66
N ALA A 308 3.22 23.67 -10.57
CA ALA A 308 4.13 24.80 -10.31
C ALA A 308 5.42 24.40 -9.58
N LEU A 309 5.44 23.24 -8.90
CA LEU A 309 6.54 22.83 -8.04
C LEU A 309 7.72 22.22 -8.83
N PRO A 310 8.94 22.78 -8.72
CA PRO A 310 10.11 22.30 -9.45
C PRO A 310 10.45 20.82 -9.18
N GLU A 311 10.32 20.36 -7.94
CA GLU A 311 10.68 19.00 -7.53
C GLU A 311 9.80 17.96 -8.24
N LEU A 312 8.51 18.25 -8.35
CA LEU A 312 7.55 17.40 -9.06
C LEU A 312 7.77 17.46 -10.58
N ARG A 313 8.12 18.62 -11.14
CA ARG A 313 8.49 18.74 -12.57
C ARG A 313 9.73 17.90 -12.91
N ILE A 314 10.77 17.94 -12.07
CA ILE A 314 11.96 17.10 -12.22
C ILE A 314 11.57 15.62 -12.20
N LYS A 315 10.68 15.24 -11.27
CA LYS A 315 10.18 13.87 -11.18
C LYS A 315 9.42 13.45 -12.44
N VAL A 316 8.55 14.30 -12.98
CA VAL A 316 7.85 14.07 -14.25
C VAL A 316 8.83 13.83 -15.40
N TYR A 317 9.88 14.65 -15.54
CA TYR A 317 10.92 14.42 -16.54
C TYR A 317 11.60 13.06 -16.37
N SER A 318 11.88 12.66 -15.13
CA SER A 318 12.43 11.32 -14.84
C SER A 318 11.48 10.22 -15.28
N VAL A 319 10.18 10.34 -14.99
CA VAL A 319 9.16 9.38 -15.45
C VAL A 319 9.11 9.30 -16.97
N ILE A 320 9.08 10.44 -17.68
CA ILE A 320 9.08 10.49 -19.15
C ILE A 320 10.32 9.78 -19.71
N LYS A 321 11.51 10.06 -19.14
CA LYS A 321 12.75 9.41 -19.56
C LYS A 321 12.66 7.89 -19.40
N ILE A 322 12.15 7.41 -18.26
CA ILE A 322 11.99 5.97 -17.99
C ILE A 322 10.97 5.35 -18.95
N LEU A 323 9.89 6.05 -19.28
CA LEU A 323 8.89 5.62 -20.26
C LEU A 323 9.53 5.40 -21.64
N LEU A 324 10.24 6.40 -22.14
CA LEU A 324 10.92 6.35 -23.44
C LEU A 324 11.96 5.22 -23.49
N MET A 325 12.78 5.08 -22.44
CA MET A 325 13.77 4.00 -22.33
C MET A 325 13.12 2.60 -22.29
N SER A 326 11.89 2.49 -21.79
CA SER A 326 11.18 1.20 -21.68
C SER A 326 10.44 0.80 -22.96
N MET A 327 10.23 1.73 -23.90
CA MET A 327 9.46 1.53 -25.14
C MET A 327 10.32 1.31 -26.39
N GLY A 328 11.62 1.60 -26.33
CA GLY A 328 12.52 1.45 -27.49
C GLY A 328 12.35 2.55 -28.56
N ILE A 329 12.96 2.36 -29.73
CA ILE A 329 13.08 3.36 -30.81
C ILE A 329 11.74 3.67 -31.51
N GLY A 330 10.69 2.88 -31.30
CA GLY A 330 9.39 3.00 -32.00
C GLY A 330 8.50 4.18 -31.59
N MET A 331 9.03 5.16 -30.85
CA MET A 331 8.33 6.39 -30.43
C MET A 331 8.95 7.67 -31.05
N GLN A 332 9.90 7.51 -31.99
CA GLN A 332 10.45 8.61 -32.81
C GLN A 332 9.65 8.81 -34.09
#